data_AF-A0A914DR95-F1
#
_entry.id   AF-A0A914DR95-F1
#
_cell.length_a   1.000
_cell.length_b   1.000
_cell.length_c   1.000
_cell.angle_alpha   90.00
_cell.angle_beta   90.00
_cell.angle_gamma   90.00
#
_symmetry.space_group_name_H-M   'P 1'
#
loop_
_entity.id
_entity.type
_entity.pdbx_description
1 polymer ?
#
loop_
_entity_poly.entity_id
_entity_poly.type
_entity_poly.pdbx_seq_one_letter_code
_entity_poly.pdbx_strand_id
1 'polypeptide(L)'
;MDNDVSYECLCKEGYIDMSVAPAVRPGVKCRRLVNECRVPLQNDCDQNAYCIDKPIGFTCRCQEGFTDISDLGAKRPGRKCRKLINECAIGMANCDPVAICTDTIDGFSCRCPPGFLDVSGDPIGNPGRICAQLISDCDEASCNSNFSRCTETVSGTVCKCLPGYIDLDPENPGRKCKKSQVVMFVLPFVCSHIEQWLI
;
A
#
# COMPACT_ATOMS: atom_id res chain seq x y z
N MET A 1 -22.28 44.17 32.73
CA MET A 1 -22.53 45.31 33.65
C MET A 1 -23.40 44.83 34.79
N ASP A 2 -22.84 44.73 35.99
CA ASP A 2 -23.55 44.20 37.15
C ASP A 2 -24.61 45.20 37.66
N ASN A 3 -25.83 44.73 37.89
CA ASN A 3 -26.98 45.44 38.44
C ASN A 3 -27.81 44.45 39.29
N ASP A 4 -28.69 44.94 40.18
CA ASP A 4 -29.63 44.13 41.00
C ASP A 4 -30.48 43.09 40.23
N VAL A 5 -30.54 43.15 38.90
CA VAL A 5 -31.31 42.28 38.00
C VAL A 5 -30.39 41.42 37.09
N SER A 6 -29.09 41.70 37.01
CA SER A 6 -28.16 40.92 36.17
C SER A 6 -26.72 40.95 36.68
N TYR A 7 -26.10 39.78 36.81
CA TYR A 7 -24.68 39.62 37.08
C TYR A 7 -23.98 39.02 35.86
N GLU A 8 -22.72 39.41 35.62
CA GLU A 8 -21.89 38.90 34.54
C GLU A 8 -20.75 38.04 35.12
N CYS A 9 -20.69 36.76 34.71
CA CYS A 9 -19.62 35.87 35.15
C CYS A 9 -18.45 35.93 34.18
N LEU A 10 -17.23 36.02 34.71
CA LEU A 10 -16.00 35.97 33.94
C LEU A 10 -15.09 34.86 34.49
N CYS A 11 -14.32 34.24 33.62
CA CYS A 11 -13.29 33.29 34.06
C CYS A 11 -12.14 34.03 34.76
N LYS A 12 -11.57 33.39 35.79
CA LYS A 12 -10.40 33.91 36.50
C LYS A 12 -9.17 33.98 35.57
N GLU A 13 -8.17 34.78 35.94
CA GLU A 13 -6.90 34.80 35.22
C GLU A 13 -6.30 33.39 35.06
N GLY A 14 -5.77 33.11 33.87
CA GLY A 14 -5.27 31.78 33.52
C GLY A 14 -6.35 30.75 33.20
N TYR A 15 -7.61 31.16 33.00
CA TYR A 15 -8.70 30.30 32.52
C TYR A 15 -9.30 30.84 31.22
N ILE A 16 -9.68 29.94 30.31
CA ILE A 16 -10.43 30.25 29.09
C ILE A 16 -11.89 29.81 29.23
N ASP A 17 -12.80 30.61 28.70
CA ASP A 17 -14.22 30.30 28.67
C ASP A 17 -14.55 29.33 27.53
N MET A 18 -15.08 28.15 27.89
CA MET A 18 -15.55 27.11 26.97
C MET A 18 -17.07 26.91 27.05
N SER A 19 -17.81 27.91 27.52
CA SER A 19 -19.27 27.89 27.55
C SER A 19 -19.82 27.79 26.13
N VAL A 20 -21.00 27.16 25.95
CA VAL A 20 -21.60 26.96 24.61
C VAL A 20 -21.96 28.29 23.95
N ALA A 21 -22.33 29.30 24.74
CA ALA A 21 -22.64 30.65 24.28
C ALA A 21 -21.94 31.70 25.18
N PRO A 22 -20.62 31.89 25.03
CA PRO A 22 -19.84 32.81 25.88
C PRO A 22 -20.34 34.26 25.79
N ALA A 23 -20.91 34.66 24.65
CA ALA A 23 -21.44 36.01 24.46
C ALA A 23 -22.76 36.28 25.22
N VAL A 24 -23.51 35.23 25.58
CA VAL A 24 -24.83 35.34 26.25
C VAL A 24 -24.72 34.97 27.73
N ARG A 25 -23.92 33.96 28.04
CA ARG A 25 -23.73 33.45 29.41
C ARG A 25 -22.25 33.07 29.62
N PRO A 26 -21.36 34.06 29.75
CA PRO A 26 -19.93 33.82 29.97
C PRO A 26 -19.66 33.22 31.35
N GLY A 27 -18.45 32.69 31.53
CA GLY A 27 -17.91 32.30 32.84
C GLY A 27 -18.53 31.05 33.46
N VAL A 28 -19.40 30.32 32.74
CA VAL A 28 -20.04 29.09 33.24
C VAL A 28 -19.09 27.89 33.18
N LYS A 29 -18.35 27.75 32.07
CA LYS A 29 -17.44 26.62 31.85
C LYS A 29 -16.02 27.11 31.60
N CYS A 30 -15.33 27.44 32.68
CA CYS A 30 -13.94 27.86 32.63
C CYS A 30 -12.99 26.66 32.65
N ARG A 31 -12.01 26.62 31.75
CA ARG A 31 -10.92 25.64 31.75
C ARG A 31 -9.59 26.33 32.02
N ARG A 32 -8.77 25.74 32.88
CA ARG A 32 -7.44 26.25 33.18
C ARG A 32 -6.55 26.14 31.94
N LEU A 33 -5.86 27.23 31.62
CA LEU A 33 -4.77 27.25 30.65
C LEU A 33 -3.55 26.59 31.30
N VAL A 34 -3.08 25.51 30.69
CA VAL A 34 -1.91 24.76 31.13
C VAL A 34 -1.01 24.66 29.92
N ASN A 35 0.28 24.94 30.08
CA ASN A 35 1.24 24.70 29.03
C ASN A 35 1.87 23.32 29.23
N GLU A 36 1.34 22.30 28.57
CA GLU A 36 1.82 20.93 28.68
C GLU A 36 3.22 20.73 28.07
N CYS A 37 3.71 21.70 27.29
CA CYS A 37 5.03 21.65 26.65
C CYS A 37 6.18 22.11 27.57
N ARG A 38 5.88 22.77 28.70
CA ARG A 38 6.91 23.20 29.68
C ARG A 38 7.56 22.03 30.40
N VAL A 39 6.81 20.94 30.60
CA VAL A 39 7.26 19.78 31.34
C VAL A 39 7.07 18.55 30.47
N PRO A 40 8.14 17.80 30.14
CA PRO A 40 8.04 16.62 29.26
C PRO A 40 7.01 15.60 29.72
N LEU A 41 6.84 15.42 31.04
CA LEU A 41 5.87 14.48 31.63
C LEU A 41 4.40 14.92 31.50
N GLN A 42 4.13 16.15 31.06
CA GLN A 42 2.75 16.65 30.87
C GLN A 42 2.25 16.50 29.44
N ASN A 43 3.11 16.06 28.51
CA ASN A 43 2.75 15.70 27.16
C ASN A 43 3.26 14.30 26.83
N ASP A 44 2.67 13.69 25.82
CA ASP A 44 3.07 12.37 25.30
C ASP A 44 3.60 12.47 23.87
N CYS A 45 4.28 13.58 23.52
CA CYS A 45 4.86 13.74 22.19
C CYS A 45 6.03 12.76 22.00
N ASP A 46 6.28 12.34 20.76
CA ASP A 46 7.49 11.59 20.42
C ASP A 46 8.74 12.43 20.76
N GLN A 47 9.85 11.79 21.11
CA GLN A 47 11.12 12.49 21.37
C GLN A 47 11.62 13.29 20.15
N ASN A 48 11.24 12.87 18.94
CA ASN A 48 11.54 13.52 17.67
C ASN A 48 10.37 14.40 17.19
N ALA A 49 9.53 14.88 18.11
CA ALA A 49 8.44 15.80 17.81
C ALA A 49 8.58 17.12 18.59
N TYR A 50 8.07 18.19 18.02
CA TYR A 50 7.82 19.46 18.70
C TYR A 50 6.47 19.41 19.41
N CYS A 51 6.46 19.74 20.70
CA CYS A 51 5.23 20.02 21.43
C CYS A 51 4.76 21.45 21.12
N ILE A 52 3.48 21.60 20.80
CA ILE A 52 2.83 22.87 20.49
C ILE A 52 1.66 23.05 21.46
N ASP A 53 1.85 24.01 22.37
CA ASP A 53 0.85 24.41 23.35
C ASP A 53 -0.37 25.03 22.65
N LYS A 54 -1.58 24.71 23.12
CA LYS A 54 -2.83 25.28 22.62
C LYS A 54 -3.62 25.87 23.78
N PRO A 55 -4.58 26.77 23.51
CA PRO A 55 -5.50 27.24 24.55
C PRO A 55 -6.29 26.09 25.22
N ILE A 56 -6.44 24.98 24.50
CA ILE A 56 -7.10 23.78 25.01
C ILE A 56 -6.19 22.58 24.73
N GLY A 57 -5.42 22.18 25.74
CA GLY A 57 -4.47 21.07 25.64
C GLY A 57 -3.29 21.41 24.74
N PHE A 58 -2.75 20.41 24.06
CA PHE A 58 -1.58 20.55 23.20
C PHE A 58 -1.69 19.64 21.97
N THR A 59 -0.84 19.90 20.98
CA THR A 59 -0.61 18.99 19.84
C THR A 59 0.87 18.75 19.67
N CYS A 60 1.24 17.68 18.97
CA CYS A 60 2.61 17.43 18.58
C CYS A 60 2.75 17.52 17.07
N ARG A 61 3.98 17.74 16.60
CA ARG A 61 4.35 17.70 15.18
C ARG A 61 5.75 17.11 15.05
N CYS A 62 5.96 16.13 14.18
CA CYS A 62 7.30 15.58 13.96
C CYS A 62 8.29 16.67 13.53
N GLN A 63 9.54 16.50 13.97
CA GLN A 63 10.67 17.36 13.59
C GLN A 63 10.95 17.26 12.09
N GLU A 64 11.75 18.19 11.57
CA GLU A 64 12.19 18.16 10.17
C GLU A 64 13.01 16.89 9.91
N GLY A 65 12.78 16.25 8.76
CA GLY A 65 13.38 14.95 8.46
C GLY A 65 12.73 13.76 9.17
N PHE A 66 11.57 13.94 9.81
CA PHE A 66 10.76 12.86 10.37
C PHE A 66 9.33 12.90 9.81
N THR A 67 8.74 11.71 9.64
CA THR A 67 7.35 11.53 9.24
C THR A 67 6.53 10.94 10.38
N ASP A 68 5.23 11.26 10.40
CA ASP A 68 4.30 10.80 11.42
C ASP A 68 3.71 9.44 11.04
N ILE A 69 3.93 8.45 11.91
CA ILE A 69 3.41 7.08 11.76
C ILE A 69 2.51 6.70 12.95
N SER A 70 1.93 7.69 13.63
CA SER A 70 1.03 7.48 14.76
C SER A 70 -0.24 6.73 14.34
N ASP A 71 -0.66 5.72 15.12
CA ASP A 71 -1.81 4.84 14.77
C ASP A 71 -3.14 5.60 14.64
N LEU A 72 -3.25 6.74 15.32
CA LEU A 72 -4.44 7.62 15.29
C LEU A 72 -4.33 8.73 14.25
N GLY A 73 -3.25 8.73 13.46
CA GLY A 73 -2.95 9.70 12.40
C GLY A 73 -3.20 11.14 12.83
N ALA A 74 -3.92 11.88 11.99
CA ALA A 74 -4.22 13.30 12.20
C ALA A 74 -5.00 13.62 13.49
N LYS A 75 -5.64 12.64 14.16
CA LYS A 75 -6.33 12.88 15.43
C LYS A 75 -5.35 13.09 16.58
N ARG A 76 -4.20 12.42 16.55
CA ARG A 76 -3.14 12.55 17.55
C ARG A 76 -1.78 12.49 16.84
N PRO A 77 -1.40 13.58 16.15
CA PRO A 77 -0.18 13.60 15.39
C PRO A 77 1.06 13.67 16.29
N GLY A 78 2.22 13.29 15.75
CA GLY A 78 3.53 13.44 16.37
C GLY A 78 3.75 12.59 17.63
N ARG A 79 3.05 11.45 17.75
CA ARG A 79 3.20 10.49 18.86
C ARG A 79 4.17 9.36 18.54
N LYS A 80 4.32 9.07 17.25
CA LYS A 80 5.35 8.20 16.69
C LYS A 80 5.95 8.89 15.48
N CYS A 81 7.20 9.31 15.58
CA CYS A 81 7.91 9.97 14.50
C CYS A 81 9.05 9.09 14.00
N ARG A 82 9.00 8.69 12.72
CA ARG A 82 10.06 7.91 12.10
C ARG A 82 10.94 8.81 11.23
N LYS A 83 12.26 8.62 11.34
CA LYS A 83 13.22 9.36 10.53
C LYS A 83 13.00 9.03 9.05
N LEU A 84 12.97 10.06 8.21
CA LEU A 84 13.03 9.94 6.77
C LEU A 84 14.49 9.66 6.39
N ILE A 85 14.72 8.50 5.81
CA ILE A 85 16.02 8.05 5.36
C ILE A 85 15.80 7.64 3.91
N ASN A 86 16.67 8.09 3.00
CA ASN A 86 16.64 7.59 1.64
C ASN A 86 17.50 6.33 1.57
N GLU A 87 16.89 5.17 1.79
CA GLU A 87 17.62 3.90 1.83
C GLU A 87 18.25 3.54 0.48
N CYS A 88 17.68 4.04 -0.62
CA CYS A 88 18.24 3.86 -1.97
C CYS A 88 19.57 4.61 -2.14
N ALA A 89 19.68 5.84 -1.65
CA ALA A 89 20.86 6.69 -1.82
C ALA A 89 22.06 6.22 -0.99
N ILE A 90 21.79 5.60 0.16
CA ILE A 90 22.82 5.12 1.09
C ILE A 90 23.11 3.62 0.95
N GLY A 91 22.47 2.94 0.00
CA GLY A 91 22.66 1.49 -0.24
C GLY A 91 22.16 0.60 0.89
N MET A 92 21.19 1.06 1.70
CA MET A 92 20.54 0.25 2.73
C MET A 92 19.29 -0.47 2.23
N ALA A 93 18.79 -0.09 1.04
CA ALA A 93 17.67 -0.79 0.41
C ALA A 93 18.09 -2.20 -0.02
N ASN A 94 17.35 -3.22 0.43
CA ASN A 94 17.63 -4.62 0.11
C ASN A 94 17.02 -5.06 -1.24
N CYS A 95 16.98 -4.17 -2.22
CA CYS A 95 16.52 -4.50 -3.57
C CYS A 95 17.47 -5.48 -4.27
N ASP A 96 16.97 -6.22 -5.26
CA ASP A 96 17.83 -6.92 -6.21
C ASP A 96 18.82 -5.91 -6.85
N PRO A 97 20.09 -6.27 -7.10
CA PRO A 97 21.07 -5.38 -7.74
C PRO A 97 20.61 -4.76 -9.06
N VAL A 98 19.75 -5.44 -9.84
CA VAL A 98 19.19 -4.91 -11.08
C VAL A 98 17.84 -4.22 -10.91
N ALA A 99 17.23 -4.30 -9.73
CA ALA A 99 15.94 -3.68 -9.45
C ALA A 99 16.05 -2.14 -9.37
N ILE A 100 14.95 -1.49 -9.70
CA ILE A 100 14.78 -0.06 -9.54
C ILE A 100 14.32 0.21 -8.10
N CYS A 101 15.18 0.88 -7.32
CA CYS A 101 14.86 1.34 -5.97
C CYS A 101 14.14 2.70 -6.02
N THR A 102 13.05 2.82 -5.28
CA THR A 102 12.29 4.07 -5.11
C THR A 102 12.16 4.37 -3.62
N ASP A 103 12.69 5.52 -3.21
CA ASP A 103 12.52 6.04 -1.86
C ASP A 103 11.07 6.50 -1.64
N THR A 104 10.53 6.24 -0.47
CA THR A 104 9.15 6.57 -0.11
C THR A 104 9.11 7.21 1.28
N ILE A 105 8.00 7.87 1.59
CA ILE A 105 7.79 8.43 2.93
C ILE A 105 7.78 7.30 3.98
N ASP A 106 7.36 6.09 3.58
CA ASP A 106 7.24 4.95 4.49
C ASP A 106 8.46 3.99 4.50
N GLY A 107 9.61 4.41 3.96
CA GLY A 107 10.80 3.57 3.73
C GLY A 107 11.12 3.50 2.23
N PHE A 108 11.28 2.32 1.64
CA PHE A 108 11.59 2.19 0.21
C PHE A 108 10.78 1.07 -0.47
N SER A 109 10.66 1.14 -1.79
CA SER A 109 10.05 0.13 -2.63
C SER A 109 10.98 -0.26 -3.78
N CYS A 110 11.00 -1.53 -4.14
CA CYS A 110 11.81 -2.06 -5.24
C CYS A 110 10.88 -2.60 -6.32
N ARG A 111 11.28 -2.45 -7.59
CA ARG A 111 10.58 -3.09 -8.70
C ARG A 111 11.56 -3.61 -9.73
N CYS A 112 11.25 -4.74 -10.36
CA CYS A 112 12.06 -5.20 -11.48
C CYS A 112 11.91 -4.25 -12.68
N PRO A 113 13.01 -3.98 -13.41
CA PRO A 113 12.95 -3.20 -14.63
C PRO A 113 12.18 -3.95 -15.73
N PRO A 114 11.73 -3.26 -16.80
CA PRO A 114 11.15 -3.91 -17.96
C PRO A 114 12.07 -5.00 -18.52
N GLY A 115 11.50 -6.14 -18.92
CA GLY A 115 12.27 -7.30 -19.35
C GLY A 115 12.77 -8.18 -18.21
N PHE A 116 12.37 -7.93 -16.96
CA PHE A 116 12.64 -8.79 -15.81
C PHE A 116 11.32 -9.18 -15.11
N LEU A 117 11.22 -10.43 -14.68
CA LEU A 117 10.12 -10.91 -13.85
C LEU A 117 10.55 -10.89 -12.38
N ASP A 118 9.64 -10.43 -11.53
CA ASP A 118 9.78 -10.55 -10.08
C ASP A 118 9.47 -11.98 -9.65
N VAL A 119 10.49 -12.69 -9.15
CA VAL A 119 10.39 -14.06 -8.63
C VAL A 119 10.66 -14.12 -7.13
N SER A 120 10.49 -12.99 -6.44
CA SER A 120 10.60 -12.89 -4.98
C SER A 120 9.60 -13.82 -4.30
N GLY A 121 9.93 -14.31 -3.10
CA GLY A 121 9.02 -15.17 -2.31
C GLY A 121 7.74 -14.48 -1.84
N ASP A 122 7.74 -13.15 -1.82
CA ASP A 122 6.59 -12.30 -1.50
C ASP A 122 6.56 -11.08 -2.45
N PRO A 123 6.07 -11.24 -3.70
CA PRO A 123 6.04 -10.15 -4.69
C PRO A 123 5.08 -9.00 -4.33
N ILE A 124 4.21 -9.18 -3.33
CA ILE A 124 3.24 -8.14 -2.94
C ILE A 124 3.81 -7.30 -1.79
N GLY A 125 4.31 -7.94 -0.74
CA GLY A 125 4.88 -7.23 0.41
C GLY A 125 6.32 -6.80 0.19
N ASN A 126 7.10 -7.56 -0.58
CA ASN A 126 8.52 -7.33 -0.83
C ASN A 126 8.87 -7.53 -2.32
N PRO A 127 8.33 -6.69 -3.22
CA PRO A 127 8.61 -6.79 -4.66
C PRO A 127 10.09 -6.50 -4.98
N GLY A 128 10.57 -6.96 -6.13
CA GLY A 128 11.86 -6.60 -6.69
C GLY A 128 13.07 -7.00 -5.83
N ARG A 129 12.94 -8.04 -5.01
CA ARG A 129 14.04 -8.63 -4.23
C ARG A 129 14.82 -9.66 -5.01
N ILE A 130 14.16 -10.29 -5.98
CA ILE A 130 14.77 -11.22 -6.93
C ILE A 130 14.19 -10.93 -8.32
N CYS A 131 15.01 -10.40 -9.21
CA CYS A 131 14.63 -10.07 -10.58
C CYS A 131 15.30 -11.03 -11.56
N ALA A 132 14.50 -11.87 -12.20
CA ALA A 132 14.97 -12.79 -13.25
C ALA A 132 14.78 -12.15 -14.63
N GLN A 133 15.83 -12.10 -15.43
CA GLN A 133 15.73 -11.59 -16.81
C GLN A 133 14.76 -12.48 -17.61
N LEU A 134 13.81 -11.87 -18.31
CA LEU A 134 13.02 -12.52 -19.33
C LEU A 134 13.96 -12.79 -20.51
N ILE A 135 14.29 -14.07 -20.71
CA ILE A 135 15.03 -14.49 -21.87
C ILE A 135 14.05 -14.50 -23.03
N SER A 136 14.10 -13.45 -23.87
CA SER A 136 13.35 -13.41 -25.13
C SER A 136 14.09 -14.24 -26.17
N ASP A 137 13.96 -15.56 -26.02
CA ASP A 137 14.50 -16.54 -26.96
C ASP A 137 13.45 -16.91 -28.01
N CYS A 138 12.29 -16.24 -28.10
CA CYS A 138 11.26 -16.54 -29.10
C CYS A 138 11.60 -15.95 -30.49
N ASP A 139 12.70 -16.38 -31.09
CA ASP A 139 12.98 -16.16 -32.52
C ASP A 139 12.16 -17.13 -33.39
N GLU A 140 12.05 -16.87 -34.71
CA GLU A 140 11.29 -17.71 -35.67
C GLU A 140 11.67 -19.21 -35.66
N ALA A 141 12.81 -19.57 -35.06
CA ALA A 141 13.32 -20.93 -34.97
C ALA A 141 13.13 -21.63 -33.60
N SER A 142 12.60 -20.96 -32.57
CA SER A 142 12.60 -21.55 -31.21
C SER A 142 11.58 -22.65 -30.98
N CYS A 143 10.45 -22.59 -31.69
CA CYS A 143 9.49 -23.68 -31.76
C CYS A 143 9.51 -24.22 -33.20
N ASN A 144 10.11 -25.39 -33.42
CA ASN A 144 10.32 -26.02 -34.74
C ASN A 144 9.00 -26.53 -35.41
N SER A 145 7.87 -25.85 -35.17
CA SER A 145 6.53 -26.22 -35.64
C SER A 145 5.70 -24.96 -35.89
N ASN A 146 5.19 -24.82 -37.12
CA ASN A 146 4.25 -23.73 -37.50
C ASN A 146 2.90 -23.78 -36.77
N PHE A 147 2.65 -24.84 -36.00
CA PHE A 147 1.40 -25.05 -35.26
C PHE A 147 1.57 -24.97 -33.74
N SER A 148 2.64 -24.32 -33.27
CA SER A 148 2.83 -24.00 -31.87
C SER A 148 3.09 -22.52 -31.65
N ARG A 149 2.84 -22.09 -30.42
CA ARG A 149 3.08 -20.75 -29.93
C ARG A 149 4.21 -20.80 -28.91
N CYS A 150 5.21 -19.96 -29.10
CA CYS A 150 6.27 -19.71 -28.12
C CYS A 150 5.72 -18.84 -26.99
N THR A 151 6.07 -19.20 -25.75
CA THR A 151 5.79 -18.39 -24.55
C THR A 151 7.08 -18.21 -23.76
N GLU A 152 7.36 -16.97 -23.40
CA GLU A 152 8.54 -16.59 -22.61
C GLU A 152 8.32 -17.00 -21.15
N THR A 153 9.31 -17.64 -20.54
CA THR A 153 9.30 -17.99 -19.11
C THR A 153 10.63 -17.68 -18.44
N VAL A 154 10.67 -17.66 -17.11
CA VAL A 154 11.87 -17.39 -16.30
C VAL A 154 12.99 -18.40 -16.46
N SER A 155 12.69 -19.59 -17.01
CA SER A 155 13.66 -20.67 -17.24
C SER A 155 13.92 -20.91 -18.73
N GLY A 156 13.51 -19.98 -19.61
CA GLY A 156 13.67 -20.07 -21.06
C GLY A 156 12.34 -20.12 -21.84
N THR A 157 12.38 -20.58 -23.09
CA THR A 157 11.20 -20.69 -23.96
C THR A 157 10.42 -21.96 -23.73
N VAL A 158 9.10 -21.83 -23.56
CA VAL A 158 8.18 -22.97 -23.57
C VAL A 158 7.28 -22.86 -24.79
N CYS A 159 7.26 -23.90 -25.63
CA CYS A 159 6.37 -23.99 -26.77
C CYS A 159 5.08 -24.73 -26.39
N LYS A 160 3.92 -24.26 -26.87
CA LYS A 160 2.63 -24.93 -26.70
C LYS A 160 1.92 -25.06 -28.04
N CYS A 161 1.34 -26.23 -28.34
CA CYS A 161 0.56 -26.40 -29.56
C CYS A 161 -0.65 -25.46 -29.61
N LEU A 162 -1.01 -24.99 -30.81
CA LEU A 162 -2.19 -24.15 -31.02
C LEU A 162 -3.47 -24.94 -30.70
N PRO A 163 -4.57 -24.24 -30.35
CA PRO A 163 -5.87 -24.89 -30.14
C PRO A 163 -6.27 -25.77 -31.32
N GLY A 164 -6.71 -27.01 -31.02
CA GLY A 164 -7.03 -28.01 -32.05
C GLY A 164 -5.83 -28.81 -32.56
N TYR A 165 -4.65 -28.67 -31.96
CA TYR A 165 -3.48 -29.53 -32.18
C TYR A 165 -3.13 -30.25 -30.88
N ILE A 166 -2.75 -31.53 -30.99
CA ILE A 166 -2.21 -32.31 -29.89
C ILE A 166 -0.69 -32.37 -29.99
N ASP A 167 -0.05 -32.39 -28.83
CA ASP A 167 1.38 -32.59 -28.71
C ASP A 167 1.71 -34.08 -28.79
N LEU A 168 2.66 -34.43 -29.65
CA LEU A 168 3.14 -35.80 -29.84
C LEU A 168 4.50 -36.03 -29.17
N ASP A 169 5.10 -35.02 -28.55
CA ASP A 169 6.43 -35.10 -27.95
C ASP A 169 6.44 -34.53 -26.51
N PRO A 170 6.18 -35.38 -25.50
CA PRO A 170 6.16 -34.94 -24.10
C PRO A 170 7.52 -34.48 -23.57
N GLU A 171 8.62 -34.98 -24.14
CA GLU A 171 9.98 -34.60 -23.75
C GLU A 171 10.35 -33.22 -24.30
N ASN A 172 9.74 -32.81 -25.42
CA ASN A 172 9.94 -31.50 -26.04
C ASN A 172 8.58 -30.86 -26.40
N PRO A 173 7.85 -30.31 -25.41
CA PRO A 173 6.52 -29.79 -25.62
C PRO A 173 6.45 -28.72 -26.72
N GLY A 174 5.40 -28.75 -27.52
CA GLY A 174 5.09 -27.81 -28.59
C GLY A 174 5.96 -27.96 -29.85
N ARG A 175 6.88 -28.93 -29.91
CA ARG A 175 7.73 -29.15 -31.10
C ARG A 175 7.12 -30.08 -32.14
N LYS A 176 6.22 -30.99 -31.75
CA LYS A 176 5.51 -31.90 -32.67
C LYS A 176 4.01 -31.79 -32.48
N CYS A 177 3.40 -30.83 -33.15
CA CYS A 177 1.97 -30.60 -33.10
C CYS A 177 1.26 -31.27 -34.29
N LYS A 178 0.30 -32.15 -34.02
CA LYS A 178 -0.56 -32.75 -35.05
C LYS A 178 -1.99 -32.26 -34.89
N LYS A 179 -2.63 -31.90 -36.01
CA LYS A 179 -4.03 -31.50 -36.00
C LYS A 179 -4.86 -32.60 -35.34
N SER A 180 -5.53 -32.22 -34.26
CA SER A 180 -6.42 -33.10 -33.53
C SER A 180 -7.57 -33.45 -34.47
N GLN A 181 -7.57 -34.69 -34.97
CA GLN A 181 -8.73 -35.28 -35.64
C GLN A 181 -9.73 -35.78 -34.58
N VAL A 182 -10.03 -34.95 -33.59
CA VAL A 182 -11.28 -35.10 -32.87
C VAL A 182 -12.31 -34.56 -33.84
N VAL A 183 -12.82 -35.46 -34.69
CA VAL A 183 -14.12 -35.29 -35.33
C VAL A 183 -15.01 -34.83 -34.19
N MET A 184 -15.57 -33.63 -34.31
CA MET A 184 -16.62 -33.17 -33.42
C MET A 184 -17.79 -34.13 -33.65
N PHE A 185 -17.75 -35.31 -33.03
CA PHE A 185 -18.95 -36.01 -32.65
C PHE A 185 -19.56 -35.06 -31.64
N VAL A 186 -20.37 -34.14 -32.15
CA VAL A 186 -21.63 -33.79 -31.55
C VAL A 186 -22.33 -35.12 -31.28
N LEU A 187 -21.91 -35.79 -30.20
CA LEU A 187 -22.84 -36.57 -29.43
C LEU A 187 -23.95 -35.57 -29.13
N PRO A 188 -25.20 -35.85 -29.55
CA PRO A 188 -26.30 -35.02 -29.11
C PRO A 188 -26.29 -35.15 -27.59
N PHE A 189 -25.74 -34.14 -26.92
CA PHE A 189 -26.10 -33.84 -25.56
C PHE A 189 -27.60 -33.63 -25.64
N VAL A 190 -28.33 -34.69 -25.27
CA VAL A 190 -29.73 -34.61 -24.93
C VAL A 190 -29.79 -33.53 -23.87
N CYS A 191 -30.31 -32.39 -24.29
CA CYS A 191 -30.59 -31.26 -23.45
C CYS A 191 -31.70 -31.70 -22.49
N SER A 192 -31.35 -32.15 -21.29
CA SER A 192 -32.27 -32.11 -20.17
C SER A 192 -32.10 -30.76 -19.48
N HIS A 193 -32.80 -29.79 -20.06
CA HIS A 193 -33.35 -28.65 -19.33
C HIS A 193 -34.08 -29.15 -18.08
N ILE A 194 -33.58 -28.80 -16.90
CA ILE A 194 -34.44 -28.58 -15.74
C ILE A 194 -33.95 -27.30 -15.08
N GLU A 195 -34.57 -26.19 -15.44
CA GLU A 195 -35.00 -25.18 -14.46
C GLU A 195 -36.25 -24.45 -14.98
N GLN A 196 -37.19 -24.26 -14.04
CA GLN A 196 -38.44 -23.46 -14.04
C GLN A 196 -39.67 -24.13 -14.69
N TRP A 197 -40.84 -24.25 -14.04
CA TRP A 197 -41.59 -23.24 -13.28
C TRP A 197 -42.49 -23.79 -12.15
N LEU A 198 -42.46 -23.09 -11.00
CA LEU A 198 -43.52 -22.67 -10.05
C LEU A 198 -44.78 -23.52 -9.81
N ILE A 199 -45.07 -23.80 -8.51
CA ILE A 199 -46.13 -23.19 -7.68
C ILE A 199 -45.59 -23.07 -6.24
#